data_AF-A0A935FIL4-F1
#
_entry.id   AF-A0A935FIL4-F1
#
_cell.length_a   1.000
_cell.length_b   1.000
_cell.length_c   1.000
_cell.angle_alpha   90.00
_cell.angle_beta   90.00
_cell.angle_gamma   90.00
#
_symmetry.space_group_name_H-M   'P 1'
#
loop_
_entity.id
_entity.type
_entity.pdbx_description
1 polymer ?
#
loop_
_entity_poly.entity_id
_entity_poly.type
_entity_poly.pdbx_seq_one_letter_code
_entity_poly.pdbx_strand_id
1 'polypeptide(L)'
;MRPSSRERQRAGRSVLGRRQVLRQSAFSSPGSCEPRRQPSPRVAGGNKWARIEALARLRSFLAGYREAWLQWRAGARGVVPFGTYGLRVYAGVCCAQAP
;
A
#
# COMPACT_ATOMS: atom_id res chain seq x y z
N MET A 1 -3.70 -15.71 9.96
CA MET A 1 -4.38 -17.02 10.06
C MET A 1 -3.31 -18.09 10.09
N ARG A 2 -3.31 -19.00 11.08
CA ARG A 2 -2.34 -20.12 11.13
C ARG A 2 -2.80 -21.20 10.13
N PRO A 3 -1.91 -21.75 9.27
CA PRO A 3 -2.30 -22.75 8.29
C PRO A 3 -2.90 -23.99 8.97
N SER A 4 -3.83 -24.68 8.32
CA SER A 4 -4.46 -25.90 8.86
C SER A 4 -3.45 -27.05 9.00
N SER A 5 -3.75 -28.07 9.82
CA SER A 5 -2.82 -29.21 10.02
C SER A 5 -2.46 -29.92 8.72
N ARG A 6 -3.45 -30.07 7.84
CA ARG A 6 -3.31 -30.71 6.52
C ARG A 6 -2.44 -29.87 5.57
N GLU A 7 -2.60 -28.54 5.58
CA GLU A 7 -1.75 -27.63 4.79
C GLU A 7 -0.29 -27.69 5.22
N ARG A 8 -0.03 -27.80 6.53
CA ARG A 8 1.34 -27.93 7.05
C ARG A 8 1.98 -29.23 6.60
N GLN A 9 1.26 -30.35 6.73
CA GLN A 9 1.72 -31.67 6.28
C GLN A 9 2.05 -31.68 4.78
N ARG A 10 1.16 -31.15 3.92
CA ARG A 10 1.41 -31.04 2.48
C ARG A 10 2.63 -30.18 2.14
N ALA A 11 2.89 -29.14 2.92
CA ALA A 11 4.04 -28.26 2.76
C ALA A 11 5.30 -28.75 3.50
N GLY A 12 5.30 -29.98 4.06
CA GLY A 12 6.44 -30.54 4.81
C GLY A 12 6.80 -29.79 6.10
N ARG A 13 5.89 -28.96 6.62
CA ARG A 13 6.13 -28.15 7.83
C ARG A 13 5.60 -28.87 9.07
N SER A 14 6.45 -29.02 10.09
CA SER A 14 6.07 -29.60 11.39
C SER A 14 5.92 -28.53 12.47
N VAL A 15 5.05 -28.78 13.46
CA VAL A 15 4.97 -27.97 14.68
C VAL A 15 5.98 -28.52 15.68
N LEU A 16 6.85 -27.65 16.22
CA LEU A 16 7.83 -28.06 17.22
C LEU A 16 7.15 -28.43 18.54
N GLY A 17 7.56 -29.56 19.12
CA GLY A 17 7.09 -29.98 20.44
C GLY A 17 7.87 -29.31 21.58
N ARG A 18 7.35 -29.38 22.81
CA ARG A 18 7.94 -28.78 24.03
C ARG A 18 9.46 -28.98 24.14
N ARG A 19 9.96 -30.22 23.98
CA ARG A 19 11.40 -30.54 24.09
C ARG A 19 12.27 -29.85 23.03
N GLN A 20 11.72 -29.58 21.85
CA GLN A 20 12.45 -28.89 20.78
C GLN A 20 12.48 -27.38 21.03
N VAL A 21 11.39 -26.81 21.54
CA VAL A 21 11.34 -25.40 21.95
C VAL A 21 12.36 -25.11 23.05
N LEU A 22 12.41 -25.95 24.09
CA LEU A 22 13.35 -25.78 25.21
C LEU A 22 14.83 -25.94 24.80
N ARG A 23 15.12 -26.57 23.67
CA ARG A 23 16.47 -26.70 23.13
C ARG A 23 16.91 -25.50 22.27
N GLN A 24 16.00 -24.58 21.95
CA GLN A 24 16.35 -23.39 21.20
C GLN A 24 17.12 -22.42 22.10
N SER A 25 18.24 -21.90 21.60
CA SER A 25 18.97 -20.85 22.30
C SER A 25 18.21 -19.52 22.18
N ALA A 26 18.13 -18.79 23.29
CA ALA A 26 17.54 -17.44 23.32
C ALA A 26 18.26 -16.43 22.43
N PHE A 27 19.53 -16.71 22.08
CA PHE A 27 20.36 -15.86 21.22
C PHE A 27 20.39 -16.33 19.76
N SER A 28 19.72 -17.45 19.44
CA SER A 28 19.67 -17.94 18.07
C SER A 28 18.64 -17.19 17.24
N SER A 29 18.91 -17.07 15.95
CA SER A 29 17.98 -16.50 14.96
C SER A 29 17.78 -17.50 13.81
N PRO A 30 16.60 -17.54 13.18
CA PRO A 30 16.38 -18.39 12.00
C PRO A 30 17.37 -18.03 10.88
N GLY A 31 18.01 -19.04 10.29
CA GLY A 31 18.90 -18.85 9.13
C GLY A 31 18.18 -18.55 7.82
N SER A 32 16.84 -18.61 7.82
CA SER A 32 15.99 -18.39 6.64
C SER A 32 15.00 -17.26 6.88
N CYS A 33 14.77 -16.43 5.87
CA CYS A 33 13.70 -15.43 5.89
C CYS A 33 12.38 -16.04 5.42
N GLU A 34 11.31 -15.88 6.21
CA GLU A 34 9.96 -16.20 5.74
C GLU A 34 9.55 -15.22 4.62
N PRO A 35 8.89 -15.68 3.53
CA PRO A 35 8.37 -14.80 2.50
C PRO A 35 7.45 -13.75 3.11
N ARG A 36 7.72 -12.46 2.83
CA ARG A 36 6.83 -11.39 3.29
C ARG A 36 5.45 -11.57 2.67
N ARG A 37 4.41 -11.27 3.46
CA ARG A 37 3.03 -11.28 2.98
C ARG A 37 2.87 -10.32 1.80
N GLN A 38 1.92 -10.64 0.92
CA GLN A 38 1.57 -9.83 -0.25
C GLN A 38 1.39 -8.35 0.13
N PRO A 39 1.74 -7.41 -0.78
CA PRO A 39 1.75 -5.98 -0.48
C PRO A 39 0.38 -5.49 0.01
N SER A 40 0.39 -4.64 1.05
CA SER A 40 -0.78 -3.87 1.47
C SER A 40 -1.13 -2.89 0.34
N PRO A 41 -2.22 -3.11 -0.41
CA PRO A 41 -2.44 -2.38 -1.64
C PRO A 41 -2.83 -0.93 -1.30
N ARG A 42 -2.20 0.05 -1.97
CA ARG A 42 -2.56 1.48 -1.86
C ARG A 42 -4.05 1.74 -2.14
N VAL A 43 -4.66 0.88 -2.96
CA VAL A 43 -6.10 0.83 -3.20
C VAL A 43 -6.56 -0.60 -2.98
N ALA A 44 -7.31 -0.82 -1.90
CA ALA A 44 -8.06 -2.05 -1.68
C ALA A 44 -9.38 -1.98 -2.46
N GLY A 45 -9.81 -3.09 -3.04
CA GLY A 45 -11.09 -3.20 -3.75
C GLY A 45 -11.69 -4.58 -3.55
N GLY A 46 -13.02 -4.66 -3.42
CA GLY A 46 -13.73 -5.93 -3.22
C GLY A 46 -13.65 -6.87 -4.42
N ASN A 47 -13.29 -6.37 -5.60
CA ASN A 47 -13.00 -7.16 -6.79
C ASN A 47 -11.88 -6.51 -7.63
N LYS A 48 -11.34 -7.28 -8.59
CA LYS A 48 -10.22 -6.85 -9.45
C LYS A 48 -10.55 -5.62 -10.30
N TRP A 49 -11.77 -5.55 -10.84
CA TRP A 49 -12.19 -4.47 -11.75
C TRP A 49 -12.33 -3.13 -11.05
N ALA A 50 -13.01 -3.10 -9.91
CA ALA A 50 -13.13 -1.91 -9.06
C ALA A 50 -11.75 -1.39 -8.65
N ARG A 51 -10.79 -2.29 -8.39
CA ARG A 51 -9.41 -1.89 -8.09
C ARG A 51 -8.70 -1.29 -9.30
N ILE A 52 -8.83 -1.88 -10.49
CA ILE A 52 -8.23 -1.34 -11.72
C ILE A 52 -8.78 0.05 -12.02
N GLU A 53 -10.09 0.23 -11.90
CA GLU A 53 -10.74 1.52 -12.13
C GLU A 53 -10.26 2.58 -11.13
N ALA A 54 -10.22 2.25 -9.84
CA ALA A 54 -9.74 3.16 -8.82
C ALA A 54 -8.25 3.52 -8.99
N LEU A 55 -7.42 2.57 -9.44
CA LEU A 55 -6.02 2.85 -9.81
C LEU A 55 -5.91 3.77 -11.03
N ALA A 56 -6.78 3.59 -12.03
CA ALA A 56 -6.82 4.46 -13.20
C ALA A 56 -7.19 5.91 -12.82
N ARG A 57 -8.24 6.09 -12.01
CA ARG A 57 -8.65 7.40 -11.47
C ARG A 57 -7.51 8.06 -10.67
N LEU A 58 -6.86 7.30 -9.80
CA LEU A 58 -5.72 7.79 -9.01
C LEU A 58 -4.56 8.23 -9.91
N ARG A 59 -4.25 7.46 -10.96
CA ARG A 59 -3.18 7.80 -11.90
C ARG A 59 -3.49 9.10 -12.63
N SER A 60 -4.73 9.29 -13.12
CA SER A 60 -5.15 10.52 -13.78
C SER A 60 -5.07 11.72 -12.84
N PHE A 61 -5.54 11.58 -11.59
CA PHE A 61 -5.41 12.63 -10.58
C PHE A 61 -3.95 13.02 -10.32
N LEU A 62 -3.06 12.04 -10.13
CA LEU A 62 -1.65 12.30 -9.84
C LEU A 62 -0.93 12.98 -11.01
N ALA A 63 -1.28 12.65 -12.26
CA ALA A 63 -0.74 13.31 -13.44
C ALA A 63 -1.14 14.79 -13.46
N GLY A 64 -2.44 15.09 -13.36
CA GLY A 64 -2.94 16.47 -13.35
C GLY A 64 -2.42 17.28 -12.15
N TYR A 65 -2.31 16.66 -10.97
CA TYR A 65 -1.76 17.32 -9.79
C TYR A 65 -0.29 17.69 -9.99
N ARG A 66 0.52 16.79 -10.57
CA ARG A 66 1.93 17.05 -10.84
C ARG A 66 2.13 18.20 -11.82
N GLU A 67 1.35 18.22 -12.89
CA GLU A 67 1.39 19.31 -13.87
C GLU A 67 1.01 20.65 -13.22
N ALA A 68 -0.11 20.69 -12.49
CA ALA A 68 -0.55 21.89 -11.79
C ALA A 68 0.46 22.35 -10.72
N TRP A 69 1.10 21.41 -10.00
CA TRP A 69 2.14 21.72 -9.02
C TRP A 69 3.39 22.30 -9.67
N LEU A 70 3.83 21.78 -10.82
CA LEU A 70 4.97 22.33 -11.56
C LEU A 70 4.68 23.75 -12.06
N GLN A 71 3.49 23.98 -12.60
CA GLN A 71 3.05 25.30 -13.05
C GLN A 71 2.99 26.29 -11.88
N TRP A 72 2.38 25.88 -10.76
CA TRP A 72 2.32 26.69 -9.55
C TRP A 72 3.71 27.01 -8.99
N ARG A 73 4.62 26.03 -8.98
CA ARG A 73 6.01 26.21 -8.54
C ARG A 73 6.79 27.15 -9.46
N ALA A 74 6.46 27.19 -10.76
CA ALA A 74 7.01 28.14 -11.71
C ALA A 74 6.38 29.55 -11.60
N GLY A 75 5.46 29.76 -10.67
CA GLY A 75 4.81 31.05 -10.42
C GLY A 75 3.50 31.27 -11.18
N ALA A 76 3.10 30.32 -12.05
CA ALA A 76 1.82 30.40 -12.74
C ALA A 76 0.66 30.19 -11.75
N ARG A 77 -0.38 31.01 -11.88
CA ARG A 77 -1.59 30.87 -11.08
C ARG A 77 -2.63 30.15 -11.92
N GLY A 78 -3.02 28.96 -11.47
CA GLY A 78 -3.98 28.09 -12.15
C GLY A 78 -4.84 27.33 -11.16
N VAL A 79 -5.75 26.52 -11.69
CA VAL A 79 -6.64 25.67 -10.88
C VAL A 79 -5.99 24.30 -10.69
N VAL A 80 -5.89 23.85 -9.44
CA VAL A 80 -5.42 22.49 -9.11
C VAL A 80 -6.59 21.49 -9.17
N PRO A 81 -6.35 20.20 -9.47
CA PRO A 81 -7.41 19.20 -9.52
C PRO A 81 -8.14 19.02 -8.20
N PHE A 82 -9.42 18.66 -8.27
CA PHE A 82 -10.24 18.28 -7.12
C PHE A 82 -9.58 17.16 -6.32
N GLY A 83 -9.60 17.27 -4.99
CA GLY A 83 -8.85 16.39 -4.07
C GLY A 83 -7.50 16.95 -3.63
N THR A 84 -7.05 18.06 -4.21
CA THR A 84 -5.85 18.77 -3.75
C THR A 84 -6.15 19.62 -2.52
N TYR A 85 -5.74 19.16 -1.34
CA TYR A 85 -5.97 19.85 -0.07
C TYR A 85 -4.88 20.88 0.28
N GLY A 86 -3.61 20.45 0.30
CA GLY A 86 -2.52 21.29 0.84
C GLY A 86 -2.32 22.61 0.09
N LEU A 87 -2.32 22.57 -1.25
CA LEU A 87 -2.20 23.80 -2.06
C LEU A 87 -3.42 24.71 -1.92
N ARG A 88 -4.62 24.15 -1.75
CA ARG A 88 -5.84 24.95 -1.57
C ARG A 88 -5.82 25.67 -0.23
N VAL A 89 -5.56 24.94 0.85
CA VAL A 89 -5.71 25.47 2.23
C VAL A 89 -4.52 26.32 2.65
N TYR A 90 -3.30 25.88 2.37
CA TYR A 90 -2.10 26.56 2.88
C TYR A 90 -1.51 27.55 1.87
N ALA A 91 -1.69 27.32 0.57
CA ALA A 91 -1.15 28.20 -0.47
C ALA A 91 -2.22 29.03 -1.21
N GLY A 92 -3.49 28.92 -0.80
CA GLY A 92 -4.60 29.71 -1.37
C GLY A 92 -4.89 29.44 -2.85
N VAL A 93 -4.50 28.28 -3.38
CA VAL A 93 -4.66 27.96 -4.80
C VAL A 93 -6.10 27.52 -5.10
N CYS A 94 -6.69 28.03 -6.18
CA CYS A 94 -8.02 27.64 -6.63
C CYS A 94 -8.06 26.13 -6.94
N CYS A 95 -9.12 25.46 -6.50
CA CYS A 95 -9.30 24.02 -6.69
C CYS A 95 -10.52 23.76 -7.58
N ALA A 96 -10.41 22.79 -8.48
CA ALA A 96 -11.51 22.39 -9.35
C ALA A 96 -12.69 21.84 -8.54
N GLN A 97 -13.89 21.95 -9.10
CA GLN A 97 -15.11 21.39 -8.51
C GLN A 97 -15.05 19.85 -8.52
N ALA A 98 -15.81 19.24 -7.61
CA ALA A 98 -15.94 17.79 -7.55
C ALA A 98 -16.62 17.27 -8.83
N PRO A 99 -16.14 16.15 -9.41
CA PRO A 99 -16.83 15.45 -10.50
C PRO A 99 -18.09 14.73 -10.01
#